data_AF-D3ZVD3-F1
#
_entry.id   AF-D3ZVD3-F1
#
_cell.length_a   1.000
_cell.length_b   1.000
_cell.length_c   1.000
_cell.angle_alpha   90.00
_cell.angle_beta   90.00
_cell.angle_gamma   90.00
#
_symmetry.space_group_name_H-M   'P 1'
#
loop_
_entity.id
_entity.type
_entity.pdbx_description
1 polymer ?
#
loop_
_entity_poly.entity_id
_entity_poly.type
_entity_poly.pdbx_seq_one_letter_code
_entity_poly.pdbx_strand_id
1 'polypeptide(L)'
;MEPRQPPEAREPGPGAETAAVPRWEEAKTFYDNLSPKKKPKSPKPQNAVTIAVSSRALFRMDEEQRIYTEQGVEEYVRYQLEHENEPFSPGPAFPFVKALEAVNKQLRELYPDSEDIFDIVLMTNNHAQVGVRLINSINHYDLFIERFCMTGGNSPICYLKAYHTNLYLSADAEKVREAIDEGIAAATIFSPSKDVVVSQSQLRVAFDGDAVLFSDESERIVKAHGLDRFFEHEKAHENKPLAQGPLKGFLEALGRLQKKFYSKGLRLECPIRTYLVTARSAASSGARALKTLRSWGLETDEALFLAGAPKGPLLEKIRPHIFFDDQMFHVAGAQEMGTVAAHVPYGVAQNPRREKQSLGAQ
;
A
#
# COMPACT_ATOMS: atom_id res chain seq x y z
N MET A 1 54.39 15.04 66.05
CA MET A 1 52.99 14.77 65.67
C MET A 1 52.30 16.10 65.49
N GLU A 2 52.10 16.51 64.24
CA GLU A 2 50.96 17.31 63.77
C GLU A 2 51.16 17.52 62.26
N PRO A 3 50.42 16.78 61.41
CA PRO A 3 50.45 16.97 59.96
C PRO A 3 49.66 18.23 59.58
N ARG A 4 50.26 19.10 58.76
CA ARG A 4 49.60 20.27 58.17
C ARG A 4 48.47 19.81 57.26
N GLN A 5 47.24 20.22 57.56
CA GLN A 5 46.08 20.01 56.70
C GLN A 5 46.26 20.72 55.35
N PRO A 6 45.99 20.05 54.22
CA PRO A 6 45.95 20.66 52.91
C PRO A 6 44.65 21.48 52.72
N PRO A 7 44.66 22.52 51.87
CA PRO A 7 43.56 23.47 51.75
C PRO A 7 42.29 22.84 51.17
N GLU A 8 41.15 23.17 51.79
CA GLU A 8 39.80 22.79 51.34
C GLU A 8 39.55 23.23 49.89
N ALA A 9 39.15 22.26 49.08
CA ALA A 9 38.59 22.51 47.76
C ALA A 9 37.29 23.29 47.92
N ARG A 10 37.27 24.52 47.38
CA ARG A 10 36.07 25.36 47.32
C ARG A 10 34.96 24.59 46.60
N GLU A 11 33.86 24.36 47.30
CA GLU A 11 32.62 23.86 46.72
C GLU A 11 32.13 24.82 45.63
N PRO A 12 31.74 24.32 44.44
CA PRO A 12 31.16 25.16 43.40
C PRO A 12 29.79 25.65 43.85
N GLY A 13 29.58 26.97 43.75
CA GLY A 13 28.33 27.62 44.15
C GLY A 13 27.11 27.06 43.41
N PRO A 14 25.91 27.14 44.01
CA PRO A 14 24.67 26.66 43.42
C PRO A 14 24.25 27.60 42.29
N GLY A 15 24.82 27.37 41.12
CA GLY A 15 24.54 28.08 39.87
C GLY A 15 24.53 27.10 38.70
N ALA A 16 24.13 25.85 38.93
CA ALA A 16 23.68 25.00 37.84
C ALA A 16 22.22 25.39 37.59
N GLU A 17 22.01 26.37 36.70
CA GLU A 17 20.71 26.60 36.09
C GLU A 17 20.25 25.24 35.53
N THR A 18 19.34 24.58 36.23
CA THR A 18 18.57 23.48 35.65
C THR A 18 17.83 24.09 34.49
N ALA A 19 18.33 23.86 33.27
CA ALA A 19 17.74 24.34 32.03
C ALA A 19 16.24 24.07 32.11
N ALA A 20 15.47 25.13 32.30
CA ALA A 20 14.03 25.02 32.46
C ALA A 20 13.50 24.35 31.20
N VAL A 21 12.90 23.18 31.38
CA VAL A 21 12.23 22.45 30.30
C VAL A 21 11.31 23.44 29.60
N PRO A 22 11.50 23.70 28.29
CA PRO A 22 10.72 24.71 27.61
C PRO A 22 9.23 24.39 27.75
N ARG A 23 8.41 25.40 28.05
CA ARG A 23 6.95 25.29 28.28
C ARG A 23 6.19 24.52 27.17
N TRP A 24 6.76 24.42 25.97
CA TRP A 24 6.20 23.64 24.87
C TRP A 24 6.42 22.11 25.01
N GLU A 25 7.43 21.64 25.73
CA GLU A 25 7.64 20.21 26.03
C GLU A 25 6.60 19.68 27.03
N GLU A 26 6.25 20.48 28.04
CA GLU A 26 5.14 20.21 28.97
C GLU A 26 3.79 20.18 28.22
N ALA A 27 3.58 21.13 27.31
CA ALA A 27 2.38 21.12 26.46
C ALA A 27 2.33 19.87 25.58
N LYS A 28 3.47 19.48 24.97
CA LYS A 28 3.56 18.27 24.14
C LYS A 28 3.22 17.01 24.94
N THR A 29 3.80 16.85 26.14
CA THR A 29 3.49 15.71 27.02
C THR A 29 2.03 15.72 27.48
N PHE A 30 1.45 16.90 27.76
CA PHE A 30 0.03 17.03 28.07
C PHE A 30 -0.87 16.56 26.90
N TYR A 31 -0.59 17.00 25.68
CA TYR A 31 -1.36 16.57 24.50
C TYR A 31 -1.16 15.09 24.14
N ASP A 32 0.05 14.54 24.29
CA ASP A 32 0.31 13.11 24.09
C ASP A 32 -0.52 12.22 25.05
N ASN A 33 -0.83 12.74 26.25
CA ASN A 33 -1.61 12.06 27.29
C ASN A 33 -3.15 12.23 27.16
N LEU A 34 -3.64 13.15 26.32
CA LEU A 34 -5.09 13.40 26.10
C LEU A 34 -5.80 12.30 25.26
N SER A 35 -5.11 11.20 24.95
CA SER A 35 -5.64 10.13 24.09
C SER A 35 -6.93 9.50 24.66
N PRO A 36 -8.04 9.41 23.89
CA PRO A 36 -9.28 8.79 24.36
C PRO A 36 -9.09 7.32 24.75
N LYS A 37 -9.55 6.91 25.95
CA LYS A 37 -9.44 5.51 26.41
C LYS A 37 -10.26 4.49 25.60
N LYS A 38 -11.25 4.95 24.83
CA LYS A 38 -12.23 4.09 24.14
C LYS A 38 -11.90 3.79 22.67
N LYS A 39 -11.09 4.63 22.01
CA LYS A 39 -10.70 4.43 20.60
C LYS A 39 -9.26 3.88 20.53
N PRO A 40 -8.95 2.98 19.60
CA PRO A 40 -7.57 2.58 19.36
C PRO A 40 -6.71 3.81 19.06
N LYS A 41 -5.49 3.87 19.58
CA LYS A 41 -4.58 4.99 19.28
C LYS A 41 -4.07 4.87 17.85
N SER A 42 -4.18 5.93 17.05
CA SER A 42 -3.57 6.01 15.73
C SER A 42 -2.04 5.96 15.86
N PRO A 43 -1.34 5.17 15.04
CA PRO A 43 0.11 5.08 15.11
C PRO A 43 0.75 6.38 14.62
N LYS A 44 2.01 6.64 15.02
CA LYS A 44 2.77 7.74 14.40
C LYS A 44 3.06 7.37 12.93
N PRO A 45 2.87 8.29 11.97
CA PRO A 45 3.00 7.98 10.54
C PRO A 45 4.33 7.33 10.15
N GLN A 46 5.44 7.77 10.76
CA GLN A 46 6.79 7.25 10.50
C GLN A 46 7.02 5.80 10.95
N ASN A 47 6.18 5.28 11.85
CA ASN A 47 6.30 3.94 12.42
C ASN A 47 5.30 2.95 11.80
N ALA A 48 4.30 3.44 11.07
CA ALA A 48 3.20 2.66 10.53
C ALA A 48 3.44 2.22 9.08
N VAL A 49 2.62 1.28 8.63
CA VAL A 49 2.45 0.96 7.21
C VAL A 49 1.28 1.80 6.68
N THR A 50 1.58 2.94 6.08
CA THR A 50 0.56 3.89 5.61
C THR A 50 -0.01 3.45 4.26
N ILE A 51 -1.32 3.20 4.22
CA ILE A 51 -2.09 2.88 3.02
C ILE A 51 -2.99 4.06 2.70
N ALA A 52 -2.66 4.80 1.65
CA ALA A 52 -3.49 5.89 1.16
C ALA A 52 -4.51 5.34 0.15
N VAL A 53 -5.80 5.63 0.37
CA VAL A 53 -6.89 5.20 -0.51
C VAL A 53 -7.67 6.43 -0.98
N SER A 54 -8.01 6.49 -2.27
CA SER A 54 -8.90 7.55 -2.75
C SER A 54 -10.36 7.24 -2.44
N SER A 55 -11.20 8.28 -2.38
CA SER A 55 -12.63 8.11 -2.07
C SER A 55 -13.33 7.17 -3.05
N ARG A 56 -12.98 7.23 -4.34
CA ARG A 56 -13.50 6.34 -5.39
C ARG A 56 -12.90 4.93 -5.37
N ALA A 57 -11.75 4.73 -4.72
CA ALA A 57 -11.23 3.39 -4.45
C ALA A 57 -11.97 2.76 -3.25
N LEU A 58 -12.21 3.54 -2.20
CA LEU A 58 -12.86 3.06 -0.98
C LEU A 58 -14.37 2.89 -1.14
N PHE A 59 -15.02 3.76 -1.90
CA PHE A 59 -16.47 3.81 -2.07
C PHE A 59 -16.88 3.88 -3.55
N ARG A 60 -18.04 3.32 -3.89
CA ARG A 60 -18.69 3.51 -5.18
C ARG A 60 -19.27 4.92 -5.22
N MET A 61 -18.74 5.75 -6.11
CA MET A 61 -19.14 7.15 -6.28
C MET A 61 -19.33 7.48 -7.77
N ASP A 62 -19.83 6.51 -8.55
CA ASP A 62 -19.95 6.64 -10.01
C ASP A 62 -20.94 7.74 -10.40
N GLU A 63 -22.05 7.84 -9.65
CA GLU A 63 -23.06 8.88 -9.85
C GLU A 63 -22.50 10.27 -9.54
N GLU A 64 -21.82 10.41 -8.41
CA GLU A 64 -21.22 11.67 -8.01
C GLU A 64 -20.11 12.09 -8.96
N GLN A 65 -19.33 11.12 -9.47
CA GLN A 65 -18.33 11.39 -10.50
C GLN A 65 -18.97 11.86 -11.80
N ARG A 66 -20.11 11.28 -12.21
CA ARG A 66 -20.86 11.72 -13.38
C ARG A 66 -21.32 13.16 -13.22
N ILE A 67 -21.94 13.50 -12.08
CA ILE A 67 -22.37 14.87 -11.76
C ILE A 67 -21.19 15.84 -11.83
N TYR A 68 -20.05 15.51 -11.22
CA TYR A 68 -18.86 16.36 -11.26
C TYR A 68 -18.35 16.60 -12.69
N THR A 69 -18.35 15.56 -13.52
CA THR A 69 -17.79 15.60 -14.87
C THR A 69 -18.71 16.35 -15.84
N GLU A 70 -20.03 16.16 -15.72
CA GLU A 70 -21.02 16.71 -16.63
C GLU A 70 -21.54 18.10 -16.19
N GLN A 71 -21.65 18.34 -14.88
CA GLN A 71 -22.31 19.52 -14.32
C GLN A 71 -21.36 20.41 -13.50
N GLY A 72 -20.14 19.93 -13.22
CA GLY A 72 -19.10 20.71 -12.56
C GLY A 72 -19.15 20.66 -11.04
N VAL A 73 -18.23 21.41 -10.41
CA VAL A 73 -17.96 21.35 -8.97
C VAL A 73 -19.12 21.83 -8.10
N GLU A 74 -19.84 22.89 -8.51
CA GLU A 74 -20.92 23.47 -7.70
C GLU A 74 -22.11 22.51 -7.55
N GLU A 75 -22.49 21.84 -8.65
CA GLU A 75 -23.59 20.87 -8.62
C GLU A 75 -23.19 19.59 -7.89
N TYR A 76 -21.93 19.16 -8.05
CA TYR A 76 -21.36 18.08 -7.26
C TYR A 76 -21.40 18.38 -5.76
N VAL A 77 -21.00 19.58 -5.34
CA VAL A 77 -21.04 19.98 -3.93
C VAL A 77 -22.48 20.03 -3.41
N ARG A 78 -23.41 20.60 -4.19
CA ARG A 78 -24.83 20.64 -3.82
C ARG A 78 -25.41 19.25 -3.62
N TYR A 79 -25.20 18.35 -4.59
CA TYR A 79 -25.66 16.97 -4.51
C TYR A 79 -25.10 16.26 -3.26
N GLN A 80 -23.81 16.44 -2.97
CA GLN A 80 -23.18 15.81 -1.81
C GLN A 80 -23.71 16.33 -0.46
N LEU A 81 -24.12 17.60 -0.40
CA LEU A 81 -24.77 18.19 0.78
C LEU A 81 -26.20 17.69 0.95
N GLU A 82 -26.97 17.58 -0.14
CA GLU A 82 -28.34 17.05 -0.11
C GLU A 82 -28.39 15.58 0.34
N HIS A 83 -27.35 14.80 0.01
CA HIS A 83 -27.25 13.37 0.33
C HIS A 83 -26.25 13.10 1.48
N GLU A 84 -25.92 14.10 2.31
CA GLU A 84 -24.85 14.00 3.32
C GLU A 84 -25.01 12.83 4.30
N ASN A 85 -26.24 12.43 4.58
CA ASN A 85 -26.60 11.37 5.52
C ASN A 85 -26.83 10.01 4.85
N GLU A 86 -26.64 9.92 3.53
CA GLU A 86 -26.74 8.69 2.76
C GLU A 86 -25.35 8.10 2.55
N PRO A 87 -24.99 6.99 3.23
CA PRO A 87 -23.68 6.37 3.11
C PRO A 87 -23.41 5.90 1.68
N PHE A 88 -22.19 6.10 1.18
CA PHE A 88 -21.78 5.51 -0.09
C PHE A 88 -21.78 3.98 -0.03
N SER A 89 -21.99 3.33 -1.16
CA SER A 89 -21.82 1.87 -1.25
C SER A 89 -20.34 1.48 -1.21
N PRO A 90 -19.97 0.29 -0.70
CA PRO A 90 -18.59 -0.18 -0.67
C PRO A 90 -17.93 -0.21 -2.05
N GLY A 91 -16.73 0.36 -2.15
CA GLY A 91 -15.90 0.36 -3.35
C GLY A 91 -14.95 -0.83 -3.45
N PRO A 92 -14.13 -0.91 -4.52
CA PRO A 92 -13.24 -2.04 -4.76
C PRO A 92 -12.16 -2.23 -3.68
N ALA A 93 -11.66 -1.16 -3.05
CA ALA A 93 -10.68 -1.25 -1.98
C ALA A 93 -11.30 -1.59 -0.62
N PHE A 94 -12.64 -1.58 -0.50
CA PHE A 94 -13.32 -1.73 0.78
C PHE A 94 -13.02 -3.06 1.49
N PRO A 95 -13.10 -4.24 0.81
CA PRO A 95 -12.75 -5.50 1.46
C PRO A 95 -11.28 -5.56 1.89
N PHE A 96 -10.39 -4.95 1.10
CA PHE A 96 -8.97 -4.83 1.44
C PHE A 96 -8.78 -4.00 2.71
N VAL A 97 -9.45 -2.86 2.85
CA VAL A 97 -9.40 -2.03 4.06
C VAL A 97 -9.93 -2.78 5.28
N LYS A 98 -11.06 -3.51 5.18
CA LYS A 98 -11.56 -4.34 6.28
C LYS A 98 -10.56 -5.43 6.69
N ALA A 99 -9.85 -6.03 5.73
CA ALA A 99 -8.83 -7.02 6.04
C ALA A 99 -7.59 -6.41 6.73
N LEU A 100 -7.18 -5.19 6.36
CA LEU A 100 -6.13 -4.45 7.08
C LEU A 100 -6.53 -4.18 8.53
N GLU A 101 -7.77 -3.78 8.78
CA GLU A 101 -8.31 -3.58 10.13
C GLU A 101 -8.37 -4.87 10.95
N ALA A 102 -8.75 -5.99 10.33
CA ALA A 102 -8.75 -7.30 10.97
C ALA A 102 -7.35 -7.73 11.41
N VAL A 103 -6.33 -7.46 10.59
CA VAL A 103 -4.92 -7.67 10.95
C VAL A 103 -4.50 -6.74 12.09
N ASN A 104 -4.86 -5.46 12.02
CA ASN A 104 -4.56 -4.48 13.07
C ASN A 104 -5.13 -4.90 14.43
N LYS A 105 -6.34 -5.47 14.47
CA LYS A 105 -6.93 -5.99 15.70
C LYS A 105 -6.04 -7.06 16.34
N GLN A 106 -5.59 -8.04 15.56
CA GLN A 106 -4.70 -9.09 16.05
C GLN A 106 -3.31 -8.55 16.45
N LEU A 107 -2.77 -7.59 15.69
CA LEU A 107 -1.50 -6.94 16.03
C LEU A 107 -1.58 -6.20 17.37
N ARG A 108 -2.70 -5.51 17.65
CA ARG A 108 -2.92 -4.81 18.93
C ARG A 108 -3.12 -5.77 20.09
N GLU A 109 -3.73 -6.93 19.87
CA GLU A 109 -3.84 -7.98 20.90
C GLU A 109 -2.46 -8.55 21.27
N LEU A 110 -1.59 -8.76 20.28
CA LEU A 110 -0.24 -9.32 20.49
C LEU A 110 0.80 -8.29 20.94
N TYR A 111 0.64 -7.04 20.51
CA TYR A 111 1.56 -5.93 20.76
C TYR A 111 0.80 -4.61 21.04
N PRO A 112 0.19 -4.47 22.23
CA PRO A 112 -0.66 -3.32 22.58
C PRO A 112 0.02 -1.94 22.41
N ASP A 113 1.32 -1.87 22.69
CA ASP A 113 2.10 -0.62 22.63
C ASP A 113 2.80 -0.38 21.28
N SER A 114 2.64 -1.29 20.31
CA SER A 114 3.31 -1.16 19.01
C SER A 114 2.54 -0.22 18.08
N GLU A 115 3.23 0.79 17.56
CA GLU A 115 2.71 1.66 16.51
C GLU A 115 2.95 1.08 15.10
N ASP A 116 3.64 -0.05 15.01
CA ASP A 116 3.97 -0.65 13.72
C ASP A 116 2.85 -1.59 13.25
N ILE A 117 1.82 -0.96 12.72
CA ILE A 117 0.55 -1.54 12.23
C ILE A 117 0.17 -0.83 10.92
N PHE A 118 -0.96 -1.21 10.31
CA PHE A 118 -1.48 -0.45 9.17
C PHE A 118 -2.12 0.86 9.62
N ASP A 119 -1.88 1.92 8.86
CA ASP A 119 -2.55 3.22 9.02
C ASP A 119 -3.24 3.58 7.70
N ILE A 120 -4.57 3.62 7.72
CA ILE A 120 -5.36 3.89 6.53
C ILE A 120 -5.65 5.39 6.46
N VAL A 121 -5.33 6.01 5.33
CA VAL A 121 -5.51 7.44 5.07
C VAL A 121 -6.44 7.62 3.90
N LEU A 122 -7.51 8.40 4.07
CA LEU A 122 -8.34 8.82 2.94
C LEU A 122 -7.66 10.00 2.23
N MET A 123 -7.28 9.82 0.98
CA MET A 123 -6.56 10.80 0.15
C MET A 123 -7.40 11.15 -1.07
N THR A 124 -7.98 12.35 -1.11
CA THR A 124 -8.93 12.72 -2.18
C THR A 124 -8.72 14.16 -2.66
N ASN A 125 -9.03 14.41 -3.93
CA ASN A 125 -9.12 15.75 -4.49
C ASN A 125 -10.50 16.39 -4.33
N ASN A 126 -11.41 15.78 -3.60
CA ASN A 126 -12.72 16.35 -3.34
C ASN A 126 -12.63 17.67 -2.57
N HIS A 127 -13.63 18.54 -2.75
CA HIS A 127 -13.79 19.75 -1.96
C HIS A 127 -14.11 19.43 -0.51
N ALA A 128 -13.56 20.18 0.46
CA ALA A 128 -13.73 19.89 1.90
C ALA A 128 -15.20 19.83 2.35
N GLN A 129 -16.09 20.58 1.68
CA GLN A 129 -17.53 20.58 1.95
C GLN A 129 -18.18 19.20 1.82
N VAL A 130 -17.67 18.32 0.95
CA VAL A 130 -18.23 16.97 0.77
C VAL A 130 -17.66 15.96 1.78
N GLY A 131 -16.76 16.41 2.66
CA GLY A 131 -16.08 15.58 3.65
C GLY A 131 -17.03 14.96 4.66
N VAL A 132 -18.15 15.63 4.98
CA VAL A 132 -19.15 15.14 5.93
C VAL A 132 -19.75 13.81 5.46
N ARG A 133 -20.14 13.69 4.19
CA ARG A 133 -20.68 12.43 3.64
C ARG A 133 -19.67 11.29 3.66
N LEU A 134 -18.40 11.60 3.41
CA LEU A 134 -17.30 10.61 3.51
C LEU A 134 -17.12 10.13 4.95
N ILE A 135 -17.13 11.06 5.92
CA ILE A 135 -17.05 10.73 7.35
C ILE A 135 -18.28 9.92 7.79
N ASN A 136 -19.48 10.32 7.38
CA ASN A 136 -20.71 9.59 7.67
C ASN A 136 -20.67 8.17 7.11
N SER A 137 -20.13 7.98 5.90
CA SER A 137 -19.93 6.66 5.30
C SER A 137 -18.92 5.82 6.08
N ILE A 138 -17.78 6.41 6.46
CA ILE A 138 -16.74 5.75 7.27
C ILE A 138 -17.32 5.30 8.63
N ASN A 139 -18.09 6.17 9.29
CA ASN A 139 -18.76 5.86 10.55
C ASN A 139 -19.86 4.81 10.39
N HIS A 140 -20.63 4.86 9.29
CA HIS A 140 -21.70 3.90 9.01
C HIS A 140 -21.16 2.46 8.91
N TYR A 141 -19.97 2.28 8.33
CA TYR A 141 -19.31 0.97 8.19
C TYR A 141 -18.32 0.63 9.31
N ASP A 142 -18.24 1.46 10.36
CA ASP A 142 -17.28 1.30 11.46
C ASP A 142 -15.83 1.10 10.94
N LEU A 143 -15.43 1.95 9.99
CA LEU A 143 -14.06 1.98 9.48
C LEU A 143 -13.19 2.86 10.38
N PHE A 144 -12.04 2.34 10.78
CA PHE A 144 -11.04 3.07 11.55
C PHE A 144 -10.12 3.86 10.61
N ILE A 145 -10.65 4.94 10.05
CA ILE A 145 -9.92 5.90 9.22
C ILE A 145 -9.99 7.24 9.93
N GLU A 146 -8.88 7.65 10.56
CA GLU A 146 -8.80 8.89 11.36
C GLU A 146 -8.00 9.99 10.65
N ARG A 147 -7.34 9.68 9.53
CA ARG A 147 -6.54 10.65 8.76
C ARG A 147 -7.14 10.87 7.37
N PHE A 148 -7.36 12.14 7.05
CA PHE A 148 -7.95 12.59 5.79
C PHE A 148 -7.08 13.68 5.17
N CYS A 149 -6.99 13.67 3.86
CA CYS A 149 -6.47 14.77 3.07
C CYS A 149 -7.43 15.05 1.91
N MET A 150 -7.92 16.29 1.85
CA MET A 150 -8.85 16.78 0.84
C MET A 150 -8.25 18.01 0.19
N THR A 151 -7.99 17.96 -1.12
CA THR A 151 -7.20 19.00 -1.81
C THR A 151 -8.01 19.91 -2.74
N GLY A 152 -9.35 19.85 -2.68
CA GLY A 152 -10.21 20.86 -3.31
C GLY A 152 -9.96 21.09 -4.80
N GLY A 153 -9.90 20.01 -5.58
CA GLY A 153 -9.63 20.01 -7.01
C GLY A 153 -8.16 19.80 -7.39
N ASN A 154 -7.22 20.15 -6.50
CA ASN A 154 -5.80 19.96 -6.76
C ASN A 154 -5.38 18.49 -6.65
N SER A 155 -4.27 18.12 -7.30
CA SER A 155 -3.71 16.79 -7.15
C SER A 155 -3.25 16.55 -5.70
N PRO A 156 -3.67 15.45 -5.03
CA PRO A 156 -3.24 15.14 -3.67
C PRO A 156 -1.86 14.49 -3.60
N ILE A 157 -1.24 14.20 -4.75
CA ILE A 157 -0.03 13.37 -4.85
C ILE A 157 1.16 13.97 -4.11
N CYS A 158 1.30 15.29 -4.10
CA CYS A 158 2.36 15.99 -3.38
C CYS A 158 2.34 15.72 -1.86
N TYR A 159 1.18 15.35 -1.30
CA TYR A 159 1.06 15.02 0.12
C TYR A 159 1.46 13.58 0.44
N LEU A 160 1.47 12.64 -0.52
CA LEU A 160 1.73 11.22 -0.25
C LEU A 160 3.07 10.98 0.46
N LYS A 161 4.12 11.71 0.06
CA LYS A 161 5.44 11.68 0.73
C LYS A 161 5.37 12.18 2.17
N ALA A 162 4.70 13.30 2.41
CA ALA A 162 4.52 13.86 3.75
C ALA A 162 3.70 12.95 4.67
N TYR A 163 2.81 12.14 4.10
CA TYR A 163 2.05 11.13 4.82
C TYR A 163 2.81 9.82 5.07
N HIS A 164 4.05 9.70 4.58
CA HIS A 164 4.85 8.47 4.63
C HIS A 164 4.16 7.27 3.96
N THR A 165 3.50 7.52 2.83
CA THR A 165 2.69 6.50 2.14
C THR A 165 3.55 5.32 1.66
N ASN A 166 3.16 4.10 2.05
CA ASN A 166 3.76 2.86 1.55
C ASN A 166 3.04 2.30 0.33
N LEU A 167 1.74 2.57 0.18
CA LEU A 167 0.92 2.19 -0.96
C LEU A 167 -0.19 3.22 -1.18
N TYR A 168 -0.36 3.68 -2.41
CA TYR A 168 -1.50 4.50 -2.83
C TYR A 168 -2.42 3.73 -3.80
N LEU A 169 -3.71 3.63 -3.45
CA LEU A 169 -4.73 3.01 -4.29
C LEU A 169 -5.74 4.05 -4.75
N SER A 170 -5.98 4.13 -6.05
CA SER A 170 -6.97 5.05 -6.61
C SER A 170 -7.67 4.47 -7.82
N ALA A 171 -8.91 4.90 -8.08
CA ALA A 171 -9.59 4.65 -9.35
C ALA A 171 -9.14 5.59 -10.49
N ASP A 172 -8.33 6.62 -10.17
CA ASP A 172 -7.82 7.61 -11.12
C ASP A 172 -6.40 7.23 -11.58
N ALA A 173 -6.30 6.76 -12.83
CA ALA A 173 -5.06 6.28 -13.42
C ALA A 173 -3.99 7.37 -13.60
N GLU A 174 -4.39 8.62 -13.84
CA GLU A 174 -3.44 9.72 -13.99
C GLU A 174 -2.79 10.05 -12.64
N LYS A 175 -3.57 10.03 -11.56
CA LYS A 175 -3.04 10.21 -10.19
C LYS A 175 -2.15 9.07 -9.74
N VAL A 176 -2.44 7.85 -10.17
CA VAL A 176 -1.56 6.71 -9.91
C VAL A 176 -0.23 6.88 -10.64
N ARG A 177 -0.25 7.31 -11.91
CA ARG A 177 0.97 7.60 -12.67
C ARG A 177 1.81 8.70 -11.99
N GLU A 178 1.18 9.82 -11.63
CA GLU A 178 1.84 10.90 -10.88
C GLU A 178 2.51 10.37 -9.60
N ALA A 179 1.85 9.47 -8.86
CA ALA A 179 2.42 8.88 -7.64
C ALA A 179 3.65 8.00 -7.92
N ILE A 180 3.59 7.17 -8.96
CA ILE A 180 4.72 6.32 -9.36
C ILE A 180 5.91 7.18 -9.81
N ASP A 181 5.67 8.25 -10.56
CA ASP A 181 6.71 9.19 -11.00
C ASP A 181 7.40 9.89 -9.82
N GLU A 182 6.66 10.11 -8.72
CA GLU A 182 7.19 10.61 -7.45
C GLU A 182 7.91 9.54 -6.60
N GLY A 183 7.97 8.29 -7.07
CA GLY A 183 8.60 7.17 -6.37
C GLY A 183 7.74 6.54 -5.27
N ILE A 184 6.42 6.77 -5.29
CA ILE A 184 5.47 6.14 -4.38
C ILE A 184 4.88 4.89 -5.03
N ALA A 185 4.85 3.77 -4.30
CA ALA A 185 4.16 2.58 -4.78
C ALA A 185 2.66 2.87 -4.93
N ALA A 186 2.12 2.71 -6.13
CA ALA A 186 0.73 3.01 -6.41
C ALA A 186 0.14 2.06 -7.44
N ALA A 187 -1.19 1.92 -7.41
CA ALA A 187 -1.92 1.13 -8.40
C ALA A 187 -3.33 1.67 -8.65
N THR A 188 -3.78 1.56 -9.89
CA THR A 188 -5.14 1.89 -10.31
C THR A 188 -6.04 0.71 -9.99
N ILE A 189 -6.97 0.87 -9.06
CA ILE A 189 -7.85 -0.21 -8.63
C ILE A 189 -9.16 -0.21 -9.43
N PHE A 190 -9.62 -1.40 -9.79
CA PHE A 190 -10.85 -1.59 -10.55
C PHE A 190 -11.87 -2.44 -9.81
N SER A 191 -13.14 -2.13 -10.04
CA SER A 191 -14.25 -2.95 -9.56
C SER A 191 -14.28 -4.30 -10.30
N PRO A 192 -14.48 -5.43 -9.58
CA PRO A 192 -14.66 -6.73 -10.22
C PRO A 192 -16.01 -6.78 -10.96
N SER A 193 -16.11 -7.64 -11.98
CA SER A 193 -17.33 -7.82 -12.78
C SER A 193 -18.45 -8.56 -12.02
N LYS A 194 -18.10 -9.23 -10.93
CA LYS A 194 -19.01 -9.95 -10.04
C LYS A 194 -18.52 -9.84 -8.60
N ASP A 195 -19.45 -9.76 -7.65
CA ASP A 195 -19.10 -9.73 -6.23
C ASP A 195 -18.69 -11.13 -5.76
N VAL A 196 -17.49 -11.25 -5.20
CA VAL A 196 -16.95 -12.51 -4.65
C VAL A 196 -16.66 -12.33 -3.17
N VAL A 197 -17.05 -13.32 -2.37
CA VAL A 197 -16.75 -13.35 -0.94
C VAL A 197 -15.27 -13.65 -0.72
N VAL A 198 -14.56 -12.69 -0.14
CA VAL A 198 -13.17 -12.81 0.33
C VAL A 198 -13.11 -13.08 1.84
N SER A 199 -11.97 -13.58 2.32
CA SER A 199 -11.77 -13.90 3.74
C SER A 199 -11.87 -12.66 4.62
N GLN A 200 -12.65 -12.71 5.69
CA GLN A 200 -12.73 -11.61 6.66
C GLN A 200 -11.68 -11.71 7.79
N SER A 201 -10.95 -12.83 7.86
CA SER A 201 -9.97 -13.11 8.91
C SER A 201 -8.52 -13.05 8.46
N GLN A 202 -8.27 -13.08 7.15
CA GLN A 202 -6.94 -13.06 6.56
C GLN A 202 -6.87 -12.03 5.43
N LEU A 203 -5.91 -11.13 5.50
CA LEU A 203 -5.47 -10.30 4.39
C LEU A 203 -4.71 -11.15 3.37
N ARG A 204 -5.21 -11.20 2.14
CA ARG A 204 -4.60 -11.92 1.02
C ARG A 204 -4.18 -10.94 -0.06
N VAL A 205 -2.89 -10.83 -0.33
CA VAL A 205 -2.34 -9.89 -1.32
C VAL A 205 -1.57 -10.67 -2.37
N ALA A 206 -2.01 -10.58 -3.62
CA ALA A 206 -1.37 -11.24 -4.74
C ALA A 206 -0.62 -10.22 -5.61
N PHE A 207 0.54 -10.61 -6.11
CA PHE A 207 1.40 -9.78 -6.93
C PHE A 207 1.84 -10.57 -8.17
N ASP A 208 1.86 -9.90 -9.32
CA ASP A 208 2.77 -10.32 -10.38
C ASP A 208 4.23 -10.10 -9.97
N GLY A 209 5.13 -10.82 -10.63
CA GLY A 209 6.57 -10.65 -10.48
C GLY A 209 7.08 -9.42 -11.23
N ASP A 210 7.23 -9.58 -12.55
CA ASP A 210 7.87 -8.59 -13.42
C ASP A 210 7.09 -7.26 -13.44
N ALA A 211 7.82 -6.15 -13.54
CA ALA A 211 7.30 -4.77 -13.50
C ALA A 211 6.44 -4.37 -12.26
N VAL A 212 6.23 -5.29 -11.31
CA VAL A 212 5.49 -5.05 -10.06
C VAL A 212 6.42 -5.16 -8.86
N LEU A 213 6.92 -6.38 -8.58
CA LEU A 213 7.89 -6.64 -7.52
C LEU A 213 9.33 -6.53 -8.01
N PHE A 214 9.56 -6.97 -9.25
CA PHE A 214 10.83 -6.88 -9.94
C PHE A 214 10.75 -5.78 -11.00
N SER A 215 11.91 -5.26 -11.42
CA SER A 215 11.99 -4.37 -12.56
C SER A 215 11.58 -5.08 -13.86
N ASP A 216 11.37 -4.32 -14.92
CA ASP A 216 11.10 -4.79 -16.27
C ASP A 216 12.37 -5.26 -17.03
N GLU A 217 13.51 -5.47 -16.34
CA GLU A 217 14.78 -5.96 -16.93
C GLU A 217 14.56 -7.23 -17.75
N SER A 218 13.83 -8.21 -17.20
CA SER A 218 13.56 -9.48 -17.84
C SER A 218 12.71 -9.33 -19.11
N GLU A 219 11.70 -8.46 -19.08
CA GLU A 219 10.84 -8.20 -20.24
C GLU A 219 11.65 -7.55 -21.39
N ARG A 220 12.59 -6.65 -21.06
CA ARG A 220 13.48 -6.03 -22.06
C ARG A 220 14.36 -7.06 -22.76
N ILE A 221 14.88 -8.05 -22.03
CA ILE A 221 15.70 -9.12 -22.60
C ILE A 221 14.87 -9.98 -23.56
N VAL A 222 13.65 -10.36 -23.16
CA VAL A 222 12.75 -11.15 -24.03
C VAL A 222 12.42 -10.37 -25.31
N LYS A 223 12.06 -9.07 -25.21
CA LYS A 223 11.75 -8.24 -26.37
C LYS A 223 12.94 -8.03 -27.31
N ALA A 224 14.16 -7.94 -26.77
CA ALA A 224 15.36 -7.69 -27.57
C ALA A 224 15.99 -8.96 -28.16
N HIS A 225 15.91 -10.09 -27.45
CA HIS A 225 16.75 -11.27 -27.73
C HIS A 225 15.98 -12.60 -27.73
N GLY A 226 14.68 -12.60 -27.43
CA GLY A 226 13.85 -13.80 -27.40
C GLY A 226 13.96 -14.63 -26.11
N LEU A 227 13.16 -15.70 -26.04
CA LEU A 227 13.01 -16.53 -24.84
C LEU A 227 14.27 -17.34 -24.47
N ASP A 228 14.99 -17.88 -25.47
CA ASP A 228 16.17 -18.71 -25.20
C ASP A 228 17.27 -17.90 -24.50
N ARG A 229 17.52 -16.69 -25.00
CA ARG A 229 18.48 -15.74 -24.40
C ARG A 229 18.04 -15.29 -23.01
N PHE A 230 16.73 -15.16 -22.78
CA PHE A 230 16.20 -14.90 -21.45
C PHE A 230 16.50 -16.06 -20.49
N PHE A 231 16.29 -17.31 -20.89
CA PHE A 231 16.59 -18.45 -20.02
C PHE A 231 18.10 -18.62 -19.76
N GLU A 232 18.94 -18.39 -20.75
CA GLU A 232 20.40 -18.34 -20.56
C GLU A 232 20.81 -17.25 -19.57
N HIS A 233 20.22 -16.05 -19.71
CA HIS A 233 20.47 -14.93 -18.82
C HIS A 233 20.03 -15.22 -17.38
N GLU A 234 18.83 -15.78 -17.18
CA GLU A 234 18.32 -16.14 -15.85
C GLU A 234 19.19 -17.21 -15.18
N LYS A 235 19.66 -18.21 -15.95
CA LYS A 235 20.56 -19.24 -15.44
C LYS A 235 21.93 -18.68 -15.07
N ALA A 236 22.50 -17.81 -15.90
CA ALA A 236 23.79 -17.17 -15.64
C ALA A 236 23.76 -16.23 -14.42
N HIS A 237 22.60 -15.61 -14.16
CA HIS A 237 22.42 -14.63 -13.09
C HIS A 237 21.56 -15.14 -11.92
N GLU A 238 21.39 -16.47 -11.77
CA GLU A 238 20.46 -17.06 -10.80
C GLU A 238 20.70 -16.59 -9.35
N ASN A 239 21.96 -16.33 -8.99
CA ASN A 239 22.36 -15.87 -7.65
C ASN A 239 22.48 -14.34 -7.53
N LYS A 240 22.21 -13.59 -8.60
CA LYS A 240 22.16 -12.13 -8.59
C LYS A 240 20.70 -11.68 -8.45
N PRO A 241 20.33 -10.98 -7.36
CA PRO A 241 18.97 -10.49 -7.19
C PRO A 241 18.47 -9.70 -8.41
N LEU A 242 17.19 -9.86 -8.75
CA LEU A 242 16.53 -9.02 -9.75
C LEU A 242 16.50 -7.57 -9.24
N ALA A 243 16.56 -6.61 -10.16
CA ALA A 243 16.34 -5.21 -9.79
C ALA A 243 14.91 -5.02 -9.26
N GLN A 244 14.73 -4.06 -8.35
CA GLN A 244 13.47 -3.84 -7.65
C GLN A 244 12.40 -3.18 -8.54
N GLY A 245 11.17 -3.63 -8.38
CA GLY A 245 9.97 -2.97 -8.90
C GLY A 245 9.36 -1.99 -7.90
N PRO A 246 8.33 -1.23 -8.32
CA PRO A 246 7.73 -0.17 -7.51
C PRO A 246 7.06 -0.67 -6.23
N LEU A 247 6.55 -1.91 -6.19
CA LEU A 247 5.82 -2.44 -5.03
C LEU A 247 6.70 -3.21 -4.05
N LYS A 248 8.02 -3.28 -4.27
CA LYS A 248 8.95 -3.94 -3.32
C LYS A 248 8.81 -3.38 -1.91
N GLY A 249 8.81 -2.06 -1.75
CA GLY A 249 8.74 -1.43 -0.42
C GLY A 249 7.44 -1.75 0.34
N PHE A 250 6.33 -1.88 -0.38
CA PHE A 250 5.06 -2.32 0.21
C PHE A 250 5.12 -3.79 0.63
N LEU A 251 5.69 -4.68 -0.19
CA LEU A 251 5.88 -6.08 0.18
C LEU A 251 6.84 -6.24 1.37
N GLU A 252 7.89 -5.43 1.48
CA GLU A 252 8.77 -5.36 2.66
C GLU A 252 8.01 -4.95 3.93
N ALA A 253 7.08 -4.01 3.81
CA ALA A 253 6.21 -3.62 4.93
C ALA A 253 5.29 -4.79 5.36
N LEU A 254 4.68 -5.51 4.41
CA LEU A 254 3.90 -6.72 4.70
C LEU A 254 4.76 -7.80 5.37
N GLY A 255 5.94 -8.08 4.84
CA GLY A 255 6.86 -9.08 5.39
C GLY A 255 7.34 -8.73 6.80
N ARG A 256 7.54 -7.44 7.08
CA ARG A 256 7.87 -6.96 8.43
C ARG A 256 6.73 -7.20 9.42
N LEU A 257 5.48 -6.98 9.01
CA LEU A 257 4.30 -7.30 9.84
C LEU A 257 4.10 -8.81 10.01
N GLN A 258 4.29 -9.62 8.97
CA GLN A 258 4.25 -11.10 9.05
C GLN A 258 5.22 -11.63 10.10
N LYS A 259 6.45 -11.11 10.13
CA LYS A 259 7.49 -11.52 11.10
C LYS A 259 7.09 -11.30 12.56
N LYS A 260 6.20 -10.34 12.85
CA LYS A 260 5.64 -10.18 14.21
C LYS A 260 4.84 -11.42 14.63
N PHE A 261 3.94 -11.90 13.77
CA PHE A 261 3.20 -13.14 14.01
C PHE A 261 4.15 -14.34 14.13
N TYR A 262 5.20 -14.40 13.30
CA TYR A 262 6.17 -15.50 13.34
C TYR A 262 6.91 -15.55 14.68
N SER A 263 7.27 -14.39 15.24
CA SER A 263 7.94 -14.30 16.55
C SER A 263 7.06 -14.74 17.73
N LYS A 264 5.74 -14.87 17.51
CA LYS A 264 4.77 -15.42 18.47
C LYS A 264 4.43 -16.90 18.21
N GLY A 265 5.14 -17.55 17.28
CA GLY A 265 4.87 -18.92 16.87
C GLY A 265 3.65 -19.08 15.95
N LEU A 266 3.08 -17.98 15.46
CA LEU A 266 1.85 -17.96 14.64
C LEU A 266 2.19 -17.90 13.14
N ARG A 267 3.17 -18.69 12.69
CA ARG A 267 3.61 -18.64 11.29
C ARG A 267 2.53 -19.15 10.34
N LEU A 268 1.92 -20.28 10.66
CA LEU A 268 0.91 -20.91 9.81
C LEU A 268 -0.45 -20.21 9.94
N GLU A 269 -0.69 -19.56 11.08
CA GLU A 269 -1.89 -18.80 11.43
C GLU A 269 -1.77 -17.31 11.08
N CYS A 270 -0.69 -16.89 10.42
CA CYS A 270 -0.46 -15.48 10.09
C CYS A 270 -1.65 -14.94 9.27
N PRO A 271 -2.29 -13.83 9.72
CA PRO A 271 -3.44 -13.27 9.04
C PRO A 271 -3.02 -12.45 7.80
N ILE A 272 -1.73 -12.29 7.52
CA ILE A 272 -1.24 -11.69 6.28
C ILE A 272 -0.67 -12.80 5.42
N ARG A 273 -1.26 -13.02 4.24
CA ARG A 273 -0.83 -14.03 3.29
C ARG A 273 -0.52 -13.41 1.93
N THR A 274 0.68 -13.67 1.44
CA THR A 274 1.21 -13.07 0.21
C THR A 274 1.39 -14.12 -0.88
N TYR A 275 1.06 -13.74 -2.11
CA TYR A 275 1.08 -14.62 -3.27
C TYR A 275 1.91 -14.00 -4.39
N LEU A 276 2.86 -14.77 -4.92
CA LEU A 276 3.51 -14.46 -6.20
C LEU A 276 2.75 -15.23 -7.30
N VAL A 277 2.05 -14.52 -8.19
CA VAL A 277 1.30 -15.10 -9.32
C VAL A 277 1.94 -14.63 -10.62
N THR A 278 2.87 -15.41 -11.16
CA THR A 278 3.73 -14.98 -12.26
C THR A 278 3.62 -15.89 -13.48
N ALA A 279 3.71 -15.28 -14.67
CA ALA A 279 3.79 -16.00 -15.94
C ALA A 279 5.15 -16.73 -16.13
N ARG A 280 6.15 -16.45 -15.28
CA ARG A 280 7.45 -17.12 -15.29
C ARG A 280 7.34 -18.64 -15.18
N SER A 281 8.23 -19.35 -15.86
CA SER A 281 8.41 -20.79 -15.67
C SER A 281 9.24 -21.05 -14.41
N ALA A 282 8.75 -21.96 -13.56
CA ALA A 282 9.44 -22.38 -12.35
C ALA A 282 10.84 -22.92 -12.65
N ALA A 283 10.95 -23.79 -13.66
CA ALA A 283 12.17 -24.53 -13.96
C ALA A 283 13.30 -23.64 -14.51
N SER A 284 12.97 -22.64 -15.32
CA SER A 284 13.98 -21.83 -16.01
C SER A 284 14.26 -20.47 -15.38
N SER A 285 13.29 -19.89 -14.65
CA SER A 285 13.40 -18.52 -14.12
C SER A 285 12.86 -18.36 -12.70
N GLY A 286 12.27 -19.42 -12.12
CA GLY A 286 11.68 -19.36 -10.78
C GLY A 286 12.70 -19.30 -9.65
N ALA A 287 13.86 -19.97 -9.82
CA ALA A 287 14.92 -19.98 -8.81
C ALA A 287 15.44 -18.55 -8.51
N ARG A 288 15.72 -17.74 -9.54
CA ARG A 288 16.19 -16.36 -9.37
C ARG A 288 15.14 -15.48 -8.69
N ALA A 289 13.86 -15.62 -9.06
CA ALA A 289 12.76 -14.88 -8.44
C ALA A 289 12.64 -15.19 -6.94
N LEU A 290 12.63 -16.48 -6.56
CA LEU A 290 12.53 -16.90 -5.16
C LEU A 290 13.77 -16.53 -4.35
N LYS A 291 14.97 -16.66 -4.92
CA LYS A 291 16.22 -16.22 -4.28
C LYS A 291 16.23 -14.70 -4.05
N THR A 292 15.70 -13.93 -5.01
CA THR A 292 15.55 -12.48 -4.87
C THR A 292 14.66 -12.13 -3.69
N LEU A 293 13.44 -12.69 -3.62
CA LEU A 293 12.52 -12.47 -2.50
C LEU A 293 13.16 -12.86 -1.16
N ARG A 294 13.83 -14.02 -1.11
CA ARG A 294 14.56 -14.45 0.09
C ARG A 294 15.67 -13.48 0.48
N SER A 295 16.42 -12.94 -0.48
CA SER A 295 17.50 -11.97 -0.21
C SER A 295 16.97 -10.64 0.34
N TRP A 296 15.74 -10.27 -0.02
CA TRP A 296 15.01 -9.14 0.56
C TRP A 296 14.39 -9.47 1.93
N GLY A 297 14.58 -10.70 2.43
CA GLY A 297 13.99 -11.17 3.68
C GLY A 297 12.48 -11.34 3.58
N LEU A 298 11.94 -11.53 2.38
CA LEU A 298 10.52 -11.73 2.09
C LEU A 298 10.22 -13.21 1.99
N GLU A 299 9.25 -13.65 2.79
CA GLU A 299 8.85 -15.04 2.90
C GLU A 299 7.45 -15.20 2.31
N THR A 300 7.36 -15.08 0.98
CA THR A 300 6.08 -15.24 0.27
C THR A 300 5.47 -16.61 0.57
N ASP A 301 4.21 -16.63 0.98
CA ASP A 301 3.54 -17.83 1.46
C ASP A 301 3.26 -18.81 0.32
N GLU A 302 2.85 -18.30 -0.83
CA GLU A 302 2.53 -19.10 -2.01
C GLU A 302 3.15 -18.48 -3.27
N ALA A 303 3.82 -19.31 -4.07
CA ALA A 303 4.39 -18.90 -5.34
C ALA A 303 3.84 -19.80 -6.46
N LEU A 304 3.12 -19.18 -7.40
CA LEU A 304 2.42 -19.81 -8.50
C LEU A 304 3.09 -19.40 -9.80
N PHE A 305 3.87 -20.32 -10.35
CA PHE A 305 4.60 -20.17 -11.61
C PHE A 305 3.80 -20.81 -12.75
N LEU A 306 3.27 -19.96 -13.63
CA LEU A 306 2.29 -20.37 -14.63
C LEU A 306 2.87 -20.75 -15.98
N ALA A 307 4.15 -20.46 -16.24
CA ALA A 307 4.80 -20.75 -17.53
C ALA A 307 3.95 -20.30 -18.76
N GLY A 308 3.38 -19.09 -18.67
CA GLY A 308 2.52 -18.50 -19.71
C GLY A 308 1.04 -18.85 -19.63
N ALA A 309 0.61 -19.76 -18.74
CA ALA A 309 -0.80 -20.04 -18.51
C ALA A 309 -1.53 -18.82 -17.90
N PRO A 310 -2.85 -18.65 -18.16
CA PRO A 310 -3.61 -17.52 -17.66
C PRO A 310 -3.69 -17.51 -16.12
N LYS A 311 -3.60 -16.31 -15.52
CA LYS A 311 -3.65 -16.10 -14.06
C LYS A 311 -5.06 -16.25 -13.47
N GLY A 312 -6.09 -15.91 -14.25
CA GLY A 312 -7.50 -15.85 -13.82
C GLY A 312 -7.99 -17.07 -13.03
N PRO A 313 -7.86 -18.32 -13.54
CA PRO A 313 -8.35 -19.51 -12.84
C PRO A 313 -7.75 -19.71 -11.43
N LEU A 314 -6.48 -19.34 -11.23
CA LEU A 314 -5.85 -19.43 -9.91
C LEU A 314 -6.30 -18.28 -9.00
N LEU A 315 -6.50 -17.08 -9.54
CA LEU A 315 -7.02 -15.95 -8.78
C LEU A 315 -8.45 -16.23 -8.27
N GLU A 316 -9.30 -16.89 -9.07
CA GLU A 316 -10.64 -17.33 -8.63
C GLU A 316 -10.57 -18.31 -7.45
N LYS A 317 -9.52 -19.13 -7.39
CA LYS A 317 -9.29 -20.08 -6.29
C LYS A 317 -8.71 -19.41 -5.04
N ILE A 318 -7.73 -18.53 -5.21
CA ILE A 318 -7.04 -17.81 -4.13
C ILE A 318 -8.00 -16.83 -3.45
N ARG A 319 -8.83 -16.12 -4.24
CA ARG A 319 -9.68 -15.02 -3.81
C ARG A 319 -8.90 -13.98 -3.00
N PRO A 320 -7.89 -13.34 -3.60
CA PRO A 320 -7.14 -12.30 -2.91
C PRO A 320 -8.03 -11.07 -2.68
N HIS A 321 -7.67 -10.27 -1.68
CA HIS A 321 -8.31 -8.97 -1.45
C HIS A 321 -7.91 -7.96 -2.52
N ILE A 322 -6.70 -8.12 -3.06
CA ILE A 322 -6.17 -7.31 -4.13
C ILE A 322 -5.10 -8.11 -4.88
N PHE A 323 -5.12 -8.00 -6.21
CA PHE A 323 -4.11 -8.55 -7.11
C PHE A 323 -3.44 -7.41 -7.88
N PHE A 324 -2.12 -7.30 -7.81
CA PHE A 324 -1.34 -6.28 -8.52
C PHE A 324 -0.70 -6.85 -9.79
N ASP A 325 -0.87 -6.16 -10.91
CA ASP A 325 -0.31 -6.55 -12.21
C ASP A 325 0.00 -5.32 -13.06
N ASP A 326 1.05 -5.34 -13.88
CA ASP A 326 1.43 -4.24 -14.75
C ASP A 326 0.69 -4.25 -16.10
N GLN A 327 0.08 -5.38 -16.47
CA GLN A 327 -0.59 -5.55 -17.75
C GLN A 327 -2.11 -5.54 -17.61
N MET A 328 -2.75 -4.63 -18.35
CA MET A 328 -4.21 -4.50 -18.36
C MET A 328 -4.95 -5.78 -18.79
N PHE A 329 -4.35 -6.63 -19.64
CA PHE A 329 -4.94 -7.91 -20.02
C PHE A 329 -5.09 -8.86 -18.82
N HIS A 330 -4.10 -8.91 -17.93
CA HIS A 330 -4.16 -9.71 -16.71
C HIS A 330 -5.13 -9.12 -15.68
N VAL A 331 -5.18 -7.79 -15.58
CA VAL A 331 -6.15 -7.07 -14.75
C VAL A 331 -7.58 -7.38 -15.19
N ALA A 332 -7.87 -7.27 -16.49
CA ALA A 332 -9.20 -7.59 -17.04
C ALA A 332 -9.58 -9.06 -16.80
N GLY A 333 -8.65 -9.99 -17.08
CA GLY A 333 -8.89 -11.42 -16.82
C GLY A 333 -9.12 -11.75 -15.33
N ALA A 334 -8.52 -10.99 -14.41
CA ALA A 334 -8.79 -11.12 -12.97
C ALA A 334 -10.18 -10.57 -12.60
N GLN A 335 -10.59 -9.43 -13.18
CA GLN A 335 -11.91 -8.84 -12.93
C GLN A 335 -13.06 -9.74 -13.39
N GLU A 336 -12.91 -10.41 -14.54
CA GLU A 336 -13.88 -11.41 -15.04
C GLU A 336 -14.09 -12.56 -14.04
N MET A 337 -13.02 -12.94 -13.34
CA MET A 337 -13.04 -13.97 -12.30
C MET A 337 -13.55 -13.45 -10.95
N GLY A 338 -13.97 -12.19 -10.87
CA GLY A 338 -14.47 -11.55 -9.65
C GLY A 338 -13.37 -11.17 -8.66
N THR A 339 -12.13 -11.08 -9.13
CA THR A 339 -10.99 -10.64 -8.31
C THR A 339 -10.83 -9.12 -8.41
N VAL A 340 -10.66 -8.46 -7.27
CA VAL A 340 -10.25 -7.05 -7.23
C VAL A 340 -8.81 -6.96 -7.74
N ALA A 341 -8.64 -6.32 -8.89
CA ALA A 341 -7.35 -6.16 -9.54
C ALA A 341 -6.92 -4.70 -9.55
N ALA A 342 -5.61 -4.49 -9.44
CA ALA A 342 -4.99 -3.19 -9.38
C ALA A 342 -3.84 -3.11 -10.39
N HIS A 343 -3.97 -2.21 -11.35
CA HIS A 343 -2.98 -1.99 -12.40
C HIS A 343 -1.83 -1.13 -11.88
N VAL A 344 -0.60 -1.61 -12.06
CA VAL A 344 0.62 -0.87 -11.74
C VAL A 344 1.20 -0.31 -13.04
N PRO A 345 0.99 0.98 -13.37
CA PRO A 345 1.52 1.55 -14.60
C PRO A 345 3.03 1.81 -14.50
N TYR A 346 3.83 0.73 -14.52
CA TYR A 346 5.29 0.76 -14.50
C TYR A 346 5.91 -0.09 -15.62
N GLY A 347 7.15 0.24 -16.00
CA GLY A 347 7.93 -0.53 -16.97
C GLY A 347 7.66 -0.20 -18.45
N VAL A 348 8.40 -0.87 -19.34
CA VAL A 348 8.33 -0.65 -20.80
C VAL A 348 6.96 -0.93 -21.41
N ALA A 349 6.12 -1.76 -20.78
CA ALA A 349 4.75 -2.04 -21.22
C ALA A 349 3.86 -0.78 -21.25
N GLN A 350 4.20 0.27 -20.49
CA GLN A 350 3.42 1.51 -20.43
C GLN A 350 3.74 2.51 -21.55
N ASN A 351 4.69 2.21 -22.44
CA ASN A 351 5.08 3.11 -23.53
C ASN A 351 4.35 2.75 -24.85
N PRO A 352 3.14 3.28 -25.13
CA PRO A 352 2.53 3.12 -26.45
C PRO A 352 3.34 3.79 -27.57
N ARG A 353 4.29 4.69 -27.23
CA ARG A 353 5.11 5.43 -28.20
C ARG A 353 6.12 4.58 -29.00
N ARG A 354 6.33 3.29 -28.70
CA ARG A 354 7.22 2.43 -29.51
C ARG A 354 6.52 1.46 -30.45
N GLU A 355 5.24 1.11 -30.24
CA GLU A 355 4.51 0.25 -31.18
C GLU A 355 4.22 0.96 -32.51
N LYS A 356 4.15 2.30 -32.54
CA LYS A 356 4.02 3.05 -33.80
C LYS A 356 5.33 3.25 -34.57
N GLN A 357 6.50 2.89 -34.03
CA GLN A 357 7.77 3.02 -34.77
C GLN A 357 8.33 1.69 -35.29
N SER A 358 7.82 0.53 -34.87
CA SER A 358 8.22 -0.76 -35.47
C SER A 358 7.38 -1.18 -36.68
N LEU A 359 6.32 -0.46 -37.02
CA LEU A 359 5.55 -0.66 -38.27
C LEU A 359 5.90 0.33 -39.39
N GLY A 360 6.99 1.10 -39.23
CA GLY A 360 7.42 2.13 -40.19
C GLY A 360 8.73 1.84 -40.94
N ALA A 361 9.29 0.65 -40.85
CA ALA A 361 10.50 0.26 -41.59
C ALA A 361 10.25 -1.02 -42.38
N GLN A 362 9.62 -0.87 -43.54
CA GLN A 362 9.74 -1.80 -44.66
C GLN A 362 10.40 -1.08 -45.82
#